data_AF-A0A4S2RK66-F1
#
_entry.id   AF-A0A4S2RK66-F1
#
_cell.length_a   1.000
_cell.length_b   1.000
_cell.length_c   1.000
_cell.angle_alpha   90.00
_cell.angle_beta   90.00
_cell.angle_gamma   90.00
#
_symmetry.space_group_name_H-M   'P 1'
#
loop_
_entity.id
_entity.type
_entity.pdbx_description
1 polymer ?
#
loop_
_entity_poly.entity_id
_entity_poly.type
_entity_poly.pdbx_seq_one_letter_code
_entity_poly.pdbx_strand_id
1 'polypeptide(L)' 'MNKQLLLDLGERAAWTGTQAALGLAVTELADVPVWWAAPVALVLSSAKSWVAGRLGRKGTASTLPATADPASRPTGA' A
#
# COMPACT_ATOMS: atom_id res chain seq x y z
N MET A 1 5.13 23.73 -7.72
CA MET A 1 5.20 22.26 -7.71
C MET A 1 3.80 21.70 -7.54
N ASN A 2 3.39 20.73 -8.36
CA ASN A 2 2.00 20.25 -8.39
C ASN A 2 1.66 19.49 -7.10
N LYS A 3 0.55 19.83 -6.42
CA LYS A 3 0.16 19.22 -5.13
C LYS A 3 0.00 17.71 -5.21
N GLN A 4 -0.42 17.18 -6.36
CA GLN A 4 -0.50 15.74 -6.62
C GLN A 4 0.87 15.06 -6.62
N LEU A 5 1.90 15.69 -7.20
CA LEU A 5 3.26 15.12 -7.22
C LEU A 5 3.83 15.00 -5.80
N LEU A 6 3.58 15.98 -4.94
CA LEU A 6 4.01 15.94 -3.53
C LEU A 6 3.31 14.83 -2.74
N LEU A 7 2.01 14.63 -2.98
CA LEU A 7 1.26 13.53 -2.38
C LEU A 7 1.76 12.16 -2.88
N ASP A 8 2.01 12.04 -4.19
CA ASP A 8 2.53 10.81 -4.79
C ASP A 8 3.90 10.44 -4.21
N LEU A 9 4.79 11.43 -4.09
CA LEU A 9 6.11 11.27 -3.52
C LEU A 9 6.03 10.87 -2.04
N GLY A 10 5.15 11.52 -1.27
CA GLY A 10 4.93 11.22 0.14
C GLY A 10 4.39 9.80 0.36
N GLU A 11 3.43 9.35 -0.44
CA GLU A 11 2.91 7.99 -0.35
C GLU A 11 3.95 6.93 -0.71
N ARG A 12 4.75 7.16 -1.76
CA ARG A 12 5.85 6.26 -2.12
C ARG A 12 6.91 6.20 -1.03
N ALA A 13 7.31 7.35 -0.49
CA ALA A 13 8.28 7.43 0.60
C ALA A 13 7.77 6.73 1.86
N ALA A 14 6.51 6.93 2.24
CA ALA A 14 5.89 6.28 3.37
C ALA A 14 5.84 4.75 3.19
N TRP A 15 5.41 4.26 2.01
CA TRP A 15 5.36 2.82 1.76
C TRP A 15 6.74 2.17 1.77
N THR A 16 7.75 2.83 1.21
CA THR A 16 9.14 2.38 1.29
C THR A 16 9.62 2.30 2.73
N GLY A 17 9.32 3.32 3.54
CA GLY A 17 9.65 3.33 4.97
C GLY A 17 8.98 2.19 5.74
N THR A 18 7.69 1.97 5.52
CA THR A 18 6.95 0.85 6.13
C THR A 18 7.54 -0.51 5.73
N GLN A 19 7.91 -0.67 4.46
CA GLN A 19 8.50 -1.91 3.96
C GLN A 19 9.88 -2.19 4.57
N ALA A 20 10.70 -1.15 4.76
CA ALA A 20 11.98 -1.24 5.45
C ALA A 20 11.81 -1.59 6.94
N ALA A 21 10.87 -0.92 7.64
CA ALA A 21 10.56 -1.20 9.03
C ALA A 21 10.05 -2.63 9.24
N LEU A 22 9.22 -3.13 8.32
CA LEU A 22 8.76 -4.52 8.31
C LEU A 22 9.90 -5.51 8.07
N GLY A 23 10.81 -5.21 7.14
CA GLY A 23 12.00 -6.03 6.93
C GLY A 23 12.80 -6.18 8.22
N LEU A 24 13.06 -5.07 8.91
CA LEU A 24 13.79 -5.06 10.17
C LEU A 24 13.05 -5.79 11.29
N ALA A 25 11.73 -5.63 11.40
CA ALA A 25 10.93 -6.35 12.38
C ALA A 25 10.92 -7.87 12.12
N VAL A 26 10.89 -8.28 10.86
CA VAL A 26 10.90 -9.70 10.48
C VAL A 26 12.26 -10.35 10.75
N THR A 27 13.36 -9.67 10.45
CA THR A 27 14.72 -10.23 10.58
C THR A 27 15.29 -10.11 11.99
N GLU A 28 15.14 -8.96 12.64
CA GLU A 28 15.81 -8.68 13.92
C GLU A 28 14.93 -8.98 15.13
N LEU A 29 13.60 -8.85 15.00
CA LEU A 29 12.70 -8.92 16.17
C LEU A 29 11.94 -10.24 16.26
N ALA A 30 11.53 -10.78 15.11
CA ALA A 30 10.61 -11.91 15.07
C ALA A 30 11.25 -13.24 14.61
N ASP A 31 12.52 -13.21 14.14
CA ASP A 31 13.26 -14.36 13.58
C ASP A 31 12.34 -15.31 12.79
N VAL A 32 11.57 -14.74 11.87
CA VAL A 32 10.46 -15.44 11.26
C VAL A 32 11.01 -16.57 10.39
N PRO A 33 10.64 -17.84 10.65
CA PRO A 33 11.10 -18.95 9.82
C PRO A 33 10.67 -18.72 8.38
N VAL A 34 11.49 -19.11 7.42
CA VAL A 34 11.22 -18.86 5.98
C VAL A 34 9.85 -19.39 5.53
N TRP A 35 9.36 -20.46 6.17
CA TRP A 35 8.05 -21.05 5.92
C TRP A 35 6.87 -20.13 6.28
N TRP A 36 7.08 -19.21 7.22
CA TRP A 36 6.10 -18.19 7.61
C TRP A 36 6.21 -16.89 6.82
N ALA A 37 7.29 -16.69 6.07
CA ALA A 37 7.48 -15.47 5.28
C ALA A 37 6.37 -15.26 4.24
N ALA A 38 5.94 -16.32 3.55
CA ALA A 38 4.88 -16.23 2.54
C ALA A 38 3.49 -15.86 3.14
N PRO A 39 3.00 -16.54 4.20
CA PRO A 39 1.78 -16.12 4.90
C PRO A 39 1.85 -14.68 5.45
N VAL A 40 2.99 -14.29 6.05
CA VAL A 40 3.17 -12.94 6.59
C VAL A 40 3.15 -11.90 5.47
N ALA A 41 3.86 -12.15 4.37
CA ALA A 41 3.84 -11.29 3.20
C ALA A 41 2.43 -11.15 2.60
N LEU A 42 1.65 -12.23 2.58
CA LEU A 42 0.26 -12.21 2.16
C LEU A 42 -0.57 -11.26 3.04
N VAL A 43 -0.49 -11.42 4.37
CA VAL A 43 -1.21 -10.56 5.33
C VAL A 43 -0.82 -9.10 5.17
N LEU A 44 0.48 -8.81 5.04
CA LEU A 44 0.97 -7.44 4.84
C LEU A 44 0.50 -6.83 3.51
N SER A 45 0.45 -7.63 2.45
CA SER A 45 -0.07 -7.22 1.15
C SER A 45 -1.59 -6.93 1.20
N SER A 46 -2.35 -7.77 1.88
CA SER A 46 -3.78 -7.54 2.13
C SER A 46 -4.01 -6.29 2.97
N ALA A 47 -3.22 -6.10 4.03
CA ALA A 47 -3.29 -4.91 4.87
C ALA A 47 -2.98 -3.63 4.08
N LYS A 48 -1.90 -3.63 3.28
CA LYS A 48 -1.59 -2.51 2.38
C LYS A 48 -2.73 -2.21 1.41
N SER A 49 -3.32 -3.26 0.82
CA SER A 49 -4.43 -3.11 -0.14
C SER A 49 -5.68 -2.51 0.53
N TRP A 50 -5.99 -2.92 1.77
CA TRP A 50 -7.07 -2.34 2.56
C TRP A 50 -6.81 -0.88 2.92
N VAL A 51 -5.59 -0.55 3.38
CA VAL A 51 -5.18 0.83 3.67
C VAL A 51 -5.30 1.70 2.44
N ALA A 52 -4.83 1.23 1.28
CA ALA A 52 -4.99 1.92 0.01
C ALA A 52 -6.46 2.18 -0.35
N GLY A 53 -7.35 1.19 -0.15
CA GLY A 53 -8.77 1.33 -0.42
C GLY A 53 -9.54 2.22 0.55
N ARG A 54 -9.06 2.40 1.79
CA ARG A 54 -9.77 3.15 2.85
C ARG A 54 -9.21 4.54 3.10
N LEU A 55 -7.89 4.71 2.97
CA LEU A 55 -7.16 5.94 3.28
C LEU A 55 -6.54 6.59 2.05
N GLY A 56 -6.40 5.85 0.93
CA GLY A 56 -5.86 6.38 -0.32
C GLY A 56 -6.83 7.35 -0.99
N ARG A 57 -6.31 8.49 -1.46
CA ARG A 57 -7.05 9.37 -2.36
C ARG A 57 -7.03 8.79 -3.76
N LYS A 58 -8.17 8.81 -4.47
CA LYS A 58 -8.25 8.34 -5.86
C LYS A 58 -7.23 9.07 -6.75
N GLY A 59 -6.47 8.32 -7.54
CA GLY A 59 -5.45 8.86 -8.45
C GLY A 59 -4.13 9.28 -7.79
N THR A 60 -3.78 8.70 -6.65
CA THR A 60 -2.44 8.76 -6.04
C THR A 60 -1.72 7.41 -6.19
N ALA A 61 -0.42 7.35 -5.91
CA ALA A 61 0.42 6.15 -6.04
C ALA A 61 -0.17 4.89 -5.39
N SER A 62 -0.95 5.06 -4.33
CA SER A 62 -1.58 3.95 -3.61
C SER A 62 -2.90 3.46 -4.23
N THR A 63 -3.50 4.21 -5.16
CA THR A 63 -4.81 3.87 -5.75
C THR A 63 -4.74 3.85 -7.28
N LEU A 64 -5.69 3.15 -7.92
CA LEU A 64 -5.81 3.23 -9.38
C LEU A 64 -6.13 4.68 -9.80
N PRO A 65 -5.68 5.11 -10.99
CA PRO A 65 -6.16 6.35 -11.61
C PRO A 65 -7.69 6.39 -11.54
N ALA A 66 -8.28 7.56 -11.25
CA ALA A 66 -9.74 7.67 -11.07
C ALA A 66 -10.55 7.15 -12.28
N THR A 67 -9.96 7.18 -13.48
CA THR A 67 -10.54 6.64 -14.72
C THR A 67 -10.45 5.12 -14.85
N ALA A 68 -9.57 4.47 -14.10
CA ALA A 68 -9.35 3.02 -14.08
C ALA A 68 -9.88 2.35 -12.80
N ASP A 69 -10.27 3.13 -11.79
CA ASP A 69 -10.86 2.61 -10.55
C ASP A 69 -12.29 2.06 -10.79
N PRO A 70 -12.53 0.74 -10.61
CA PRO A 70 -13.85 0.14 -10.79
C PRO A 70 -14.90 0.73 -9.84
N ALA A 71 -14.50 1.21 -8.67
CA ALA A 71 -15.39 1.88 -7.70
C ALA A 71 -15.67 3.35 -8.05
N SER A 72 -15.15 3.83 -9.19
CA SER A 72 -15.49 5.15 -9.75
C SER A 72 -16.54 5.07 -10.87
N ARG A 73 -16.93 3.86 -11.29
CA ARG A 73 -18.04 3.69 -12.25
C ARG A 73 -19.38 3.92 -11.53
N PRO A 74 -20.33 4.65 -12.14
CA PRO A 74 -21.67 4.75 -11.60
C PRO A 74 -22.29 3.35 -11.52
N THR A 75 -22.65 2.91 -10.32
CA THR A 75 -23.48 1.74 -10.10
C THR A 75 -24.91 2.07 -10.52
N GLY A 76 -25.23 1.81 -11.80
CA GLY A 76 -26.59 1.91 -12.32
C GLY A 76 -26.67 2.63 -13.67
N ALA A 77 -26.80 1.84 -14.72
CA ALA A 77 -27.49 2.18 -15.97
C ALA A 77 -28.30 0.94 -16.38
#